data_AF-A0A2A3T208-F1
#
_entry.id   AF-A0A2A3T208-F1
#
_cell.length_a   1.000
_cell.length_b   1.000
_cell.length_c   1.000
_cell.angle_alpha   90.00
_cell.angle_beta   90.00
_cell.angle_gamma   90.00
#
_symmetry.space_group_name_H-M   'P 1'
#
loop_
_entity.id
_entity.type
_entity.pdbx_description
1 polymer ?
#
loop_
_entity_poly.entity_id
_entity_poly.type
_entity_poly.pdbx_seq_one_letter_code
_entity_poly.pdbx_strand_id
1 'polypeptide(L)'
;MKIHCNEEKGQKFIKDIEQKKFLFSFVISYTETCEIPGITVAGADADFIKFTPPADAEFLHYGSCKSIDMIPMTPDGKPTPALLTKAALESASIPQVIINAGSKISPKLPYF
;
A
#
# COMPACT_ATOMS: atom_id res chain seq x y z
N MET A 1 -15.16 -13.02 -14.87
CA MET A 1 -14.89 -12.80 -13.43
C MET A 1 -15.79 -13.74 -12.63
N LYS A 2 -15.25 -14.52 -11.69
CA LYS A 2 -16.04 -15.38 -10.80
C LYS A 2 -16.33 -14.62 -9.51
N ILE A 3 -17.60 -14.53 -9.12
CA ILE A 3 -18.02 -13.87 -7.88
C ILE A 3 -18.22 -14.96 -6.83
N HIS A 4 -17.70 -14.74 -5.63
CA HIS A 4 -17.86 -15.65 -4.50
C HIS A 4 -18.91 -15.09 -3.53
N CYS A 5 -19.59 -15.99 -2.79
CA CYS A 5 -20.66 -15.66 -1.84
C CYS A 5 -21.96 -15.16 -2.52
N ASN A 6 -22.30 -13.89 -2.39
CA ASN A 6 -23.58 -13.36 -2.90
C ASN A 6 -23.38 -12.81 -4.33
N GLU A 7 -23.66 -13.66 -5.31
CA GLU A 7 -23.44 -13.35 -6.73
C GLU A 7 -24.25 -12.13 -7.20
N GLU A 8 -25.53 -12.03 -6.82
CA GLU A 8 -26.41 -10.93 -7.22
C GLU A 8 -25.88 -9.57 -6.73
N LYS A 9 -25.53 -9.47 -5.44
CA LYS A 9 -24.96 -8.24 -4.86
C LYS A 9 -23.60 -7.92 -5.48
N GLY A 10 -22.78 -8.92 -5.76
CA GLY A 10 -21.48 -8.73 -6.40
C GLY A 10 -21.60 -8.21 -7.83
N GLN A 11 -22.52 -8.76 -8.64
CA GLN A 11 -22.78 -8.29 -10.00
C GLN A 11 -23.31 -6.86 -9.99
N LYS A 12 -24.23 -6.55 -9.07
CA LYS A 12 -24.74 -5.19 -8.89
C LYS A 12 -23.62 -4.22 -8.53
N PHE A 13 -22.77 -4.56 -7.55
CA PHE A 13 -21.65 -3.71 -7.16
C PHE A 13 -20.70 -3.41 -8.32
N ILE A 14 -20.30 -4.43 -9.09
CA ILE A 14 -19.43 -4.26 -10.26
C ILE A 14 -20.06 -3.27 -11.25
N LYS A 15 -21.34 -3.44 -11.59
CA LYS A 15 -22.06 -2.56 -12.50
C LYS A 15 -22.16 -1.12 -11.98
N ASP A 16 -22.33 -0.95 -10.68
CA ASP A 16 -22.44 0.37 -10.04
C ASP A 16 -21.10 1.14 -10.07
N ILE A 17 -19.96 0.42 -10.02
CA ILE A 17 -18.61 1.01 -10.02
C ILE A 17 -17.93 1.03 -11.39
N GLU A 18 -18.46 0.30 -12.38
CA GLU A 18 -17.88 0.24 -13.72
C GLU A 18 -17.84 1.63 -14.37
N GLN A 19 -16.74 1.96 -15.05
CA GLN A 19 -16.53 3.23 -15.75
C GLN A 19 -16.64 4.49 -14.87
N LYS A 20 -16.56 4.36 -13.55
CA LYS A 20 -16.49 5.51 -12.64
C LYS A 20 -15.07 6.04 -12.50
N LYS A 21 -14.96 7.28 -12.04
CA LYS A 21 -13.69 7.90 -11.66
C LYS A 21 -13.46 7.68 -10.17
N PHE A 22 -12.24 7.30 -9.83
CA PHE A 22 -11.85 7.01 -8.46
C PHE A 22 -10.72 7.94 -8.02
N LEU A 23 -10.61 8.13 -6.72
CA LEU A 23 -9.41 8.62 -6.05
C LEU A 23 -8.94 7.49 -5.13
N PHE A 24 -7.69 7.07 -5.28
CA PHE A 24 -7.07 6.14 -4.35
C PHE A 24 -6.49 6.90 -3.16
N SER A 25 -6.77 6.44 -1.94
CA SER A 25 -6.17 7.00 -0.73
C SER A 25 -5.35 5.93 -0.03
N PHE A 26 -4.06 6.21 0.18
CA PHE A 26 -3.17 5.32 0.92
C PHE A 26 -2.89 5.91 2.30
N VAL A 27 -3.53 5.31 3.32
CA VAL A 27 -3.37 5.71 4.72
C VAL A 27 -2.23 4.89 5.33
N ILE A 28 -1.18 5.56 5.77
CA ILE A 28 -0.02 4.94 6.41
C ILE A 28 -0.01 5.21 7.91
N SER A 29 0.45 4.23 8.69
CA SER A 29 0.58 4.35 10.14
C SER A 29 1.60 3.33 10.65
N TYR A 30 2.00 3.48 11.91
CA TYR A 30 2.92 2.62 12.63
C TYR A 30 2.36 2.29 14.01
N THR A 31 2.67 1.10 14.50
CA THR A 31 2.39 0.70 15.89
C THR A 31 3.59 -0.02 16.47
N GLU A 32 3.97 0.29 17.70
CA GLU A 32 5.07 -0.38 18.41
C GLU A 32 4.80 -1.88 18.62
N THR A 33 3.53 -2.32 18.56
CA THR A 33 3.14 -3.73 18.55
C THR A 33 3.81 -4.53 17.42
N CYS A 34 4.16 -3.87 16.31
CA CYS A 34 4.82 -4.55 15.19
C CYS A 34 6.28 -4.94 15.47
N GLU A 35 6.88 -4.41 16.54
CA GLU A 35 8.24 -4.76 17.00
C GLU A 35 8.26 -6.10 17.77
N ILE A 36 7.09 -6.62 18.18
CA ILE A 36 6.99 -7.90 18.89
C ILE A 36 7.30 -9.05 17.92
N PRO A 37 8.32 -9.89 18.21
CA PRO A 37 8.70 -10.99 17.32
C PRO A 37 7.52 -11.94 17.00
N GLY A 38 7.32 -12.22 15.72
CA GLY A 38 6.30 -13.15 15.23
C GLY A 38 4.89 -12.58 15.04
N ILE A 39 4.64 -11.30 15.36
CA ILE A 39 3.32 -10.67 15.13
C ILE A 39 3.08 -10.30 13.66
N THR A 40 4.15 -10.00 12.92
CA THR A 40 4.05 -9.51 11.55
C THR A 40 5.17 -10.05 10.69
N VAL A 41 4.89 -10.14 9.38
CA VAL A 41 5.85 -10.52 8.32
C VAL A 41 6.20 -9.33 7.43
N ALA A 42 5.78 -8.12 7.80
CA ALA A 42 6.03 -6.90 7.05
C ALA A 42 7.46 -6.37 7.33
N GLY A 43 8.23 -6.11 6.26
CA GLY A 43 9.64 -5.74 6.37
C GLY A 43 10.53 -6.97 6.60
N ALA A 44 11.79 -6.88 6.16
CA ALA A 44 12.73 -7.98 6.23
C ALA A 44 13.22 -8.28 7.66
N ASP A 45 13.20 -7.27 8.54
CA ASP A 45 13.55 -7.35 9.96
C ASP A 45 12.84 -6.23 10.74
N ALA A 46 12.76 -6.37 12.07
CA ALA A 46 12.16 -5.42 13.00
C ALA A 46 12.76 -3.99 12.88
N ASP A 47 14.03 -3.87 12.51
CA ASP A 47 14.65 -2.55 12.29
C ASP A 47 14.13 -1.84 11.02
N PHE A 48 13.64 -2.60 10.04
CA PHE A 48 13.18 -2.08 8.76
C PHE A 48 11.68 -1.82 8.71
N ILE A 49 10.89 -2.41 9.60
CA ILE A 49 9.42 -2.32 9.57
C ILE A 49 8.90 -0.88 9.68
N LYS A 50 9.59 -0.03 10.44
CA LYS A 50 9.28 1.41 10.58
C LYS A 50 9.40 2.20 9.28
N PHE A 51 10.15 1.68 8.32
CA PHE A 51 10.33 2.28 7.00
C PHE A 51 9.36 1.73 5.97
N THR A 52 8.70 0.60 6.21
CA THR A 52 7.80 -0.02 5.23
C THR A 52 6.65 0.91 4.83
N PRO A 53 5.87 1.52 5.76
CA PRO A 53 4.78 2.41 5.37
C PRO A 53 5.23 3.63 4.54
N PRO A 54 6.26 4.42 4.94
CA PRO A 54 6.70 5.53 4.11
C PRO A 54 7.34 5.09 2.79
N ALA A 55 8.08 3.96 2.76
CA ALA A 55 8.68 3.44 1.54
C ALA A 55 7.64 3.00 0.51
N ASP A 56 6.55 2.35 0.94
CA ASP A 56 5.42 2.01 0.07
C ASP A 56 4.76 3.27 -0.49
N ALA A 57 4.52 4.29 0.35
CA ALA A 57 3.92 5.55 -0.09
C ALA A 57 4.79 6.29 -1.11
N GLU A 58 6.10 6.35 -0.87
CA GLU A 58 7.09 6.93 -1.78
C GLU A 58 7.19 6.16 -3.09
N PHE A 59 7.15 4.83 -3.02
CA PHE A 59 7.13 3.99 -4.20
C PHE A 59 5.87 4.24 -5.05
N LEU A 60 4.69 4.29 -4.43
CA LEU A 60 3.46 4.60 -5.15
C LEU A 60 3.57 5.96 -5.85
N HIS A 61 4.07 6.99 -5.16
CA HIS A 61 4.11 8.36 -5.68
C HIS A 61 5.23 8.61 -6.70
N TYR A 62 6.45 8.14 -6.46
CA TYR A 62 7.63 8.41 -7.30
C TYR A 62 8.05 7.23 -8.19
N GLY A 63 7.59 6.01 -7.91
CA GLY A 63 8.12 4.79 -8.50
C GLY A 63 9.45 4.32 -7.91
N SER A 64 9.91 4.96 -6.83
CA SER A 64 11.12 4.60 -6.11
C SER A 64 10.99 5.00 -4.64
N CYS A 65 11.55 4.21 -3.74
CA CYS A 65 11.65 4.56 -2.32
C CYS A 65 12.69 5.68 -2.12
N LYS A 66 12.47 6.55 -1.13
CA LYS A 66 13.34 7.68 -0.76
C LYS A 66 13.83 7.60 0.69
N SER A 67 13.08 6.91 1.54
CA SER A 67 13.42 6.65 2.95
C SER A 67 14.35 5.45 3.11
N ILE A 68 14.35 4.53 2.14
CA ILE A 68 15.25 3.37 2.05
C ILE A 68 15.65 3.14 0.59
N ASP A 69 16.83 2.57 0.36
CA ASP A 69 17.39 2.35 -0.98
C ASP A 69 16.90 1.04 -1.64
N MET A 70 15.95 0.34 -1.02
CA MET A 70 15.39 -0.91 -1.53
C MET A 70 13.87 -0.93 -1.43
N ILE A 71 13.23 -1.62 -2.37
CA ILE A 71 11.79 -1.89 -2.30
C ILE A 71 11.55 -2.83 -1.10
N PRO A 72 10.58 -2.54 -0.21
CA PRO A 72 10.24 -3.42 0.88
C PRO A 72 9.90 -4.84 0.38
N MET A 73 10.47 -5.83 1.05
CA MET A 73 10.23 -7.24 0.80
C MET A 73 9.94 -7.95 2.12
N THR A 74 9.19 -9.04 2.05
CA THR A 74 9.07 -10.00 3.16
C THR A 74 10.39 -10.75 3.36
N PRO A 75 10.62 -11.40 4.52
CA PRO A 75 11.85 -12.16 4.78
C PRO A 75 12.15 -13.26 3.75
N ASP A 76 11.12 -13.81 3.12
CA ASP A 76 11.20 -14.81 2.05
C ASP A 76 11.30 -14.21 0.63
N GLY A 77 11.55 -12.90 0.53
CA GLY A 77 11.90 -12.20 -0.71
C GLY A 77 10.72 -11.80 -1.60
N LYS A 78 9.47 -11.84 -1.10
CA LYS A 78 8.32 -11.39 -1.88
C LYS A 78 8.27 -9.85 -1.85
N PRO A 79 8.16 -9.17 -3.00
CA PRO A 79 8.08 -7.72 -3.05
C PRO A 79 6.78 -7.21 -2.44
N THR A 80 6.81 -5.96 -1.97
CA THR A 80 5.63 -5.26 -1.46
C THR A 80 4.46 -5.31 -2.46
N PRO A 81 3.22 -5.49 -1.97
CA PRO A 81 2.01 -5.30 -2.77
C PRO A 81 1.90 -3.91 -3.41
N ALA A 82 2.65 -2.91 -2.92
CA ALA A 82 2.69 -1.58 -3.53
C ALA A 82 3.11 -1.60 -5.01
N LEU A 83 3.87 -2.64 -5.44
CA LEU A 83 4.19 -2.89 -6.84
C LEU A 83 2.92 -3.09 -7.68
N LEU A 84 2.00 -3.95 -7.22
CA LEU A 84 0.74 -4.23 -7.91
C LEU A 84 -0.19 -3.01 -7.88
N THR A 85 -0.26 -2.33 -6.74
CA THR A 85 -1.05 -1.11 -6.58
C THR A 85 -0.59 -0.03 -7.57
N LYS A 86 0.71 0.24 -7.66
CA LYS A 86 1.25 1.22 -8.61
C LYS A 86 0.89 0.85 -10.06
N ALA A 87 1.13 -0.41 -10.45
CA ALA A 87 0.82 -0.87 -11.80
C ALA A 87 -0.67 -0.71 -12.14
N ALA A 88 -1.56 -1.01 -11.19
CA ALA A 88 -3.01 -0.84 -11.37
C ALA A 88 -3.42 0.62 -11.50
N LEU A 89 -2.91 1.50 -10.61
CA LEU A 89 -3.23 2.93 -10.62
C LEU A 89 -2.74 3.62 -11.90
N GLU A 90 -1.52 3.30 -12.34
CA GLU A 90 -0.96 3.84 -13.60
C GLU A 90 -1.74 3.34 -14.82
N SER A 91 -2.02 2.03 -14.90
CA SER A 91 -2.76 1.43 -16.02
C SER A 91 -4.17 2.00 -16.15
N ALA A 92 -4.83 2.30 -15.02
CA ALA A 92 -6.17 2.86 -15.00
C ALA A 92 -6.20 4.40 -14.90
N SER A 93 -5.04 5.06 -14.86
CA SER A 93 -4.91 6.52 -14.65
C SER A 93 -5.70 7.03 -13.43
N ILE A 94 -5.66 6.28 -12.33
CA ILE A 94 -6.36 6.63 -11.09
C ILE A 94 -5.45 7.57 -10.26
N PRO A 95 -5.91 8.79 -9.93
CA PRO A 95 -5.16 9.67 -9.05
C PRO A 95 -5.06 9.08 -7.64
N GLN A 96 -4.01 9.46 -6.92
CA GLN A 96 -3.76 8.98 -5.56
C GLN A 96 -3.39 10.11 -4.59
N VAL A 97 -3.72 9.92 -3.32
CA VAL A 97 -3.28 10.74 -2.20
C VAL A 97 -2.70 9.87 -1.09
N ILE A 98 -1.72 10.41 -0.37
CA ILE A 98 -1.12 9.76 0.80
C ILE A 98 -1.62 10.47 2.06
N ILE A 99 -2.04 9.70 3.07
CA ILE A 99 -2.47 10.21 4.37
C ILE A 99 -1.55 9.60 5.44
N ASN A 100 -0.82 10.43 6.18
CA ASN A 100 0.03 9.99 7.27
C ASN A 100 -0.73 10.04 8.61
N ALA A 101 -1.30 8.90 9.00
CA ALA A 101 -2.07 8.75 10.24
C ALA A 101 -1.22 8.35 11.45
N GLY A 102 0.10 8.52 11.41
CA GLY A 102 1.00 8.23 12.53
C GLY A 102 2.13 7.26 12.18
N SER A 103 2.95 7.60 11.19
CA SER A 103 4.15 6.83 10.84
C SER A 103 5.31 7.14 11.81
N LYS A 104 6.11 6.13 12.18
CA LYS A 104 7.32 6.33 13.01
C LYS A 104 8.37 7.18 12.27
N ILE A 105 8.45 7.02 10.95
CA ILE A 105 9.28 7.82 10.05
C ILE A 105 8.34 8.54 9.09
N SER A 106 8.50 9.86 8.95
CA SER A 106 7.72 10.65 8.00
C SER A 106 8.11 10.30 6.56
N PRO A 107 7.14 10.12 5.64
CA PRO A 107 7.45 9.86 4.23
C PRO A 107 8.01 11.11 3.56
N LYS A 108 8.91 10.93 2.60
CA LYS A 108 9.57 12.03 1.87
C LYS A 108 8.78 12.44 0.63
N LEU A 109 7.50 12.80 0.80
CA LEU A 109 6.57 13.22 -0.26
C LEU A 109 5.47 14.14 0.29
N PRO A 110 4.64 14.80 -0.54
CA PRO A 110 3.47 15.53 -0.06
C PRO A 110 2.37 14.59 0.46
N TYR A 111 1.95 14.76 1.71
CA TYR A 111 0.89 13.96 2.36
C TYR A 111 -0.09 14.85 3.13
N PHE A 112 -1.25 14.27 3.44
CA PHE A 112 -2.21 14.81 4.42
C PHE A 112 -1.91 14.29 5.82
#